data_AF-A0A4R5G3Q1-F1
#
_entry.id   AF-A0A4R5G3Q1-F1
#
_cell.length_a   1.000
_cell.length_b   1.000
_cell.length_c   1.000
_cell.angle_alpha   90.00
_cell.angle_beta   90.00
_cell.angle_gamma   90.00
#
_symmetry.space_group_name_H-M   'P 1'
#
loop_
_entity.id
_entity.type
_entity.pdbx_description
1 polymer ?
#
loop_
_entity_poly.entity_id
_entity_poly.type
_entity_poly.pdbx_seq_one_letter_code
_entity_poly.pdbx_strand_id
1 'polypeptide(L)'
;KVLTSSAKNRGKSDDVPSLEIVHNRKSYWYKLYKSGLISKRKFDNLTKAERGGLTEADKAGFIKRQLVETRQITKHVAQILDARFNTKRDENDKVIRDVKVITLKSNLVSQFRKEFKFYKVREINDYHHAHDAYLNAVVGT
;
A
#
# COMPACT_ATOMS: atom_id res chain seq x y z
N LYS A 1 10.62 -6.32 -8.04
CA LYS A 1 12.01 -5.85 -8.28
C LYS A 1 12.69 -6.79 -9.28
N VAL A 2 13.61 -6.25 -10.09
CA VAL A 2 14.42 -6.97 -11.10
C VAL A 2 15.81 -6.32 -11.16
N LEU A 3 16.86 -7.10 -11.45
CA LEU A 3 18.19 -6.57 -11.75
C LEU A 3 18.27 -6.25 -13.25
N THR A 4 18.80 -5.09 -13.60
CA THR A 4 19.03 -4.65 -14.99
C THR A 4 20.15 -3.62 -15.03
N SER A 5 20.68 -3.34 -16.21
CA SER A 5 21.76 -2.36 -16.37
C SER A 5 21.32 -0.95 -15.98
N SER A 6 22.24 -0.17 -15.43
CA SER A 6 21.98 1.20 -14.98
C SER A 6 21.47 2.11 -16.10
N ALA A 7 22.02 1.97 -17.32
CA ALA A 7 21.57 2.71 -18.49
C ALA A 7 20.08 2.45 -18.81
N LYS A 8 19.64 1.19 -18.75
CA LYS A 8 18.23 0.81 -18.96
C LYS A 8 17.32 1.18 -17.78
N ASN A 9 17.88 1.39 -16.57
CA ASN A 9 17.13 1.92 -15.44
C ASN A 9 16.84 3.42 -15.57
N ARG A 10 17.80 4.21 -16.08
CA ARG A 10 17.64 5.68 -16.23
C ARG A 10 16.59 6.08 -17.26
N GLY A 11 16.36 5.25 -18.27
CA GLY A 11 15.34 5.47 -19.29
C GLY A 11 13.93 4.97 -18.94
N LYS A 12 13.64 4.67 -17.66
CA LYS A 12 12.31 4.22 -17.25
C LYS A 12 11.37 5.41 -17.06
N SER A 13 10.16 5.30 -17.62
CA SER A 13 9.03 6.19 -17.34
C SER A 13 8.21 5.69 -16.14
N ASP A 14 7.18 6.46 -15.74
CA ASP A 14 6.25 6.14 -14.65
C ASP A 14 5.24 5.00 -14.97
N ASP A 15 5.58 4.12 -15.93
CA ASP A 15 4.72 3.04 -16.40
C ASP A 15 5.42 1.66 -16.37
N VAL A 16 4.66 0.62 -16.71
CA VAL A 16 5.18 -0.75 -16.91
C VAL A 16 6.20 -0.80 -18.06
N PRO A 17 7.01 -1.88 -18.17
CA PRO A 17 7.96 -2.00 -19.28
C PRO A 17 7.28 -1.79 -20.64
N SER A 18 7.86 -0.95 -21.50
CA SER A 18 7.32 -0.65 -22.84
C SER A 18 7.07 -1.92 -23.66
N LEU A 19 6.09 -1.87 -24.58
CA LEU A 19 5.74 -2.98 -25.48
C LEU A 19 6.96 -3.63 -26.15
N GLU A 20 7.91 -2.82 -26.64
CA GLU A 20 9.15 -3.31 -27.27
C GLU A 20 9.96 -4.22 -26.32
N ILE A 21 10.11 -3.82 -25.06
CA ILE A 21 10.82 -4.61 -24.04
C ILE A 21 10.04 -5.89 -23.77
N VAL A 22 8.71 -5.82 -23.69
CA VAL A 22 7.87 -6.98 -23.45
C VAL A 22 8.04 -7.99 -24.58
N HIS A 23 7.90 -7.59 -25.84
CA HIS A 23 8.08 -8.49 -26.99
C HIS A 23 9.47 -9.14 -26.99
N ASN A 24 10.53 -8.36 -26.73
CA ASN A 24 11.90 -8.86 -26.70
C ASN A 24 12.21 -9.81 -25.53
N ARG A 25 11.50 -9.70 -24.40
CA ARG A 25 11.83 -10.43 -23.17
C ARG A 25 10.79 -11.45 -22.72
N LYS A 26 9.58 -11.45 -23.29
CA LYS A 26 8.46 -12.30 -22.88
C LYS A 26 8.78 -13.79 -22.92
N SER A 27 9.41 -14.27 -24.00
CA SER A 27 9.80 -15.69 -24.11
C SER A 27 10.74 -16.10 -22.99
N TYR A 28 11.72 -15.26 -22.66
CA TYR A 28 12.63 -15.48 -21.54
C TYR A 28 11.91 -15.46 -20.18
N TRP A 29 11.07 -14.46 -19.93
CA TRP A 29 10.28 -14.39 -18.70
C TRP A 29 9.31 -15.57 -18.55
N TYR A 30 8.76 -16.09 -19.65
CA TYR A 30 7.92 -17.27 -19.64
C TYR A 30 8.71 -18.51 -19.21
N LYS A 31 9.95 -18.69 -19.69
CA LYS A 31 10.86 -19.76 -19.21
C LYS A 31 11.12 -19.63 -17.70
N LEU A 32 11.38 -18.41 -17.21
CA LEU A 32 11.57 -18.16 -15.77
C LEU A 32 10.30 -18.46 -14.96
N TYR A 33 9.13 -18.16 -15.51
CA TYR A 33 7.86 -18.47 -14.86
C TYR A 33 7.61 -19.98 -14.79
N LYS A 34 7.81 -20.69 -15.92
CA LYS A 34 7.63 -22.15 -16.00
C LYS A 34 8.62 -22.92 -15.13
N SER A 35 9.80 -22.37 -14.88
CA SER A 35 10.80 -22.94 -13.96
C SER A 35 10.61 -22.51 -12.49
N GLY A 36 9.59 -21.70 -12.16
CA GLY A 36 9.30 -21.26 -10.79
C GLY A 36 10.22 -20.16 -10.27
N LEU A 37 11.16 -19.64 -11.07
CA LEU A 37 12.08 -18.56 -10.68
C LEU A 37 11.38 -17.20 -10.55
N ILE A 38 10.22 -17.03 -11.20
CA ILE A 38 9.33 -15.89 -10.97
C ILE A 38 7.90 -16.34 -10.76
N SER A 39 7.16 -15.62 -9.90
CA SER A 39 5.74 -15.89 -9.68
C SER A 39 4.88 -15.44 -10.86
N LYS A 40 3.68 -16.03 -10.97
CA LYS A 40 2.65 -15.62 -11.95
C LYS A 40 2.40 -14.11 -11.90
N ARG A 41 2.17 -13.56 -10.70
CA ARG A 41 1.97 -12.12 -10.49
C ARG A 41 3.11 -11.27 -11.03
N LYS A 42 4.37 -11.72 -10.90
CA LYS A 42 5.53 -11.00 -11.42
C LYS A 42 5.54 -11.05 -12.96
N PHE A 43 5.27 -12.20 -13.56
CA PHE A 43 5.16 -12.34 -15.01
C PHE A 43 4.03 -11.48 -15.59
N ASP A 44 2.85 -11.50 -14.97
CA ASP A 44 1.70 -10.70 -15.39
C ASP A 44 2.01 -9.20 -15.31
N ASN A 45 2.67 -8.74 -14.24
CA ASN A 45 3.06 -7.34 -14.12
C ASN A 45 4.12 -6.92 -15.15
N LEU A 46 5.06 -7.81 -15.49
CA LEU A 46 6.10 -7.53 -16.50
C LEU A 46 5.54 -7.47 -17.92
N THR A 47 4.45 -8.19 -18.19
CA THR A 47 3.80 -8.27 -19.50
C THR A 47 2.57 -7.37 -19.64
N LYS A 48 2.30 -6.52 -18.64
CA LYS A 48 1.06 -5.72 -18.58
C LYS A 48 0.91 -4.72 -19.73
N ALA A 49 1.99 -4.29 -20.37
CA ALA A 49 1.92 -3.39 -21.53
C ALA A 49 1.14 -3.98 -22.71
N GLU A 50 1.17 -5.30 -22.91
CA GLU A 50 0.36 -5.97 -23.95
C GLU A 50 -1.15 -5.91 -23.67
N ARG A 51 -1.53 -5.58 -22.45
CA ARG A 51 -2.93 -5.44 -22.00
C ARG A 51 -3.30 -3.98 -21.74
N GLY A 52 -2.63 -3.04 -22.42
CA GLY A 52 -2.92 -1.61 -22.30
C GLY A 52 -2.20 -0.87 -21.17
N GLY A 53 -1.18 -1.48 -20.55
CA GLY A 53 -0.33 -0.81 -19.56
C GLY A 53 -1.06 -0.48 -18.23
N LEU A 54 -0.62 0.57 -17.54
CA LEU A 54 -1.33 1.08 -16.36
C LEU A 54 -2.49 1.98 -16.77
N THR A 55 -3.71 1.48 -16.59
CA THR A 55 -4.92 2.29 -16.79
C THR A 55 -5.06 3.38 -15.72
N GLU A 56 -5.84 4.42 -15.97
CA GLU A 56 -6.15 5.43 -14.96
C GLU A 56 -6.83 4.84 -13.72
N ALA A 57 -7.66 3.81 -13.89
CA ALA A 57 -8.25 3.06 -12.80
C ALA A 57 -7.19 2.31 -11.97
N ASP A 58 -6.16 1.73 -12.61
CA ASP A 58 -5.04 1.10 -11.90
C ASP A 58 -4.27 2.13 -11.07
N LYS A 59 -3.96 3.30 -11.65
CA LYS A 59 -3.25 4.40 -10.99
C LYS A 59 -4.03 4.90 -9.77
N ALA A 60 -5.31 5.20 -9.94
CA ALA A 60 -6.20 5.57 -8.84
C ALA A 60 -6.26 4.48 -7.76
N GLY A 61 -6.32 3.20 -8.16
CA GLY A 61 -6.28 2.06 -7.25
C GLY A 61 -4.95 1.92 -6.50
N PHE A 62 -3.82 2.27 -7.11
CA PHE A 62 -2.53 2.33 -6.41
C PHE A 62 -2.49 3.45 -5.37
N ILE A 63 -2.96 4.65 -5.72
CA ILE A 63 -3.03 5.81 -4.80
C ILE A 63 -3.97 5.48 -3.63
N LYS A 64 -5.17 4.96 -3.91
CA LYS A 64 -6.12 4.54 -2.87
C LYS A 64 -5.50 3.51 -1.93
N ARG A 65 -4.72 2.55 -2.46
CA ARG A 65 -3.99 1.58 -1.64
C ARG A 65 -2.84 2.19 -0.84
N GLN A 66 -2.33 3.37 -1.17
CA GLN A 66 -1.35 4.05 -0.31
C GLN A 66 -2.01 4.72 0.90
N LEU A 67 -3.28 5.11 0.78
CA LEU A 67 -4.03 5.81 1.83
C LEU A 67 -4.83 4.85 2.72
N VAL A 68 -5.48 3.85 2.13
CA VAL A 68 -6.45 3.00 2.83
C VAL A 68 -5.81 1.70 3.33
N GLU A 69 -6.07 1.35 4.59
CA GLU A 69 -5.68 0.06 5.17
C GLU A 69 -6.53 -1.11 4.63
N THR A 70 -5.85 -2.15 4.17
CA THR A 70 -6.49 -3.31 3.52
C THR A 70 -6.12 -4.62 4.20
N ARG A 71 -5.20 -4.63 5.17
CA ARG A 71 -4.78 -5.82 5.91
C ARG A 71 -5.90 -6.32 6.81
N GLN A 72 -6.20 -7.62 6.75
CA GLN A 72 -7.26 -8.21 7.56
C GLN A 72 -6.98 -8.13 9.05
N ILE A 73 -5.72 -8.30 9.47
CA ILE A 73 -5.35 -8.15 10.88
C ILE A 73 -5.78 -6.79 11.44
N THR A 74 -5.53 -5.70 10.71
CA THR A 74 -5.92 -4.35 11.15
C THR A 74 -7.42 -4.15 11.13
N LYS A 75 -8.11 -4.71 10.11
CA LYS A 75 -9.58 -4.67 10.04
C LYS A 75 -10.23 -5.37 11.22
N HIS A 76 -9.71 -6.53 11.62
CA HIS A 76 -10.21 -7.25 12.78
C HIS A 76 -9.98 -6.48 14.08
N VAL A 77 -8.82 -5.84 14.26
CA VAL A 77 -8.59 -4.96 15.42
C VAL A 77 -9.61 -3.82 15.45
N ALA A 78 -9.84 -3.16 14.31
CA ALA A 78 -10.83 -2.10 14.22
C ALA A 78 -12.25 -2.59 14.54
N GLN A 79 -12.62 -3.77 14.04
CA GLN A 79 -13.91 -4.40 14.30
C GLN A 79 -14.10 -4.78 15.77
N ILE A 80 -13.06 -5.30 16.44
CA ILE A 80 -13.09 -5.62 17.87
C ILE A 80 -13.34 -4.35 18.69
N LEU A 81 -12.65 -3.25 18.37
CA LEU A 81 -12.86 -1.97 19.05
C LEU A 81 -14.26 -1.41 18.76
N ASP A 82 -14.70 -1.41 17.50
CA ASP A 82 -16.03 -0.92 17.09
C ASP A 82 -17.14 -1.68 17.82
N ALA A 83 -17.06 -3.01 17.88
CA ALA A 83 -18.04 -3.86 18.58
C ALA A 83 -18.03 -3.62 20.10
N ARG A 84 -16.87 -3.35 20.69
CA ARG A 84 -16.75 -3.09 22.13
C ARG A 84 -17.32 -1.73 22.54
N PHE A 85 -17.11 -0.71 21.72
CA PHE A 85 -17.49 0.67 22.07
C PHE A 85 -18.87 1.09 21.54
N ASN A 86 -19.38 0.46 20.48
CA ASN A 86 -20.67 0.80 19.85
C ASN A 86 -21.71 -0.31 20.09
N THR A 87 -22.16 -0.47 21.33
CA THR A 87 -23.09 -1.55 21.73
C THR A 87 -24.57 -1.15 21.67
N LYS A 88 -24.88 0.15 21.64
CA LYS A 88 -26.26 0.66 21.65
C LYS A 88 -26.92 0.52 20.28
N ARG A 89 -28.23 0.34 20.29
CA ARG A 89 -29.07 0.29 19.08
C ARG A 89 -30.19 1.31 19.17
N ASP A 90 -30.59 1.84 18.02
CA ASP A 90 -31.73 2.74 17.90
C ASP A 90 -33.06 1.97 17.84
N GLU A 91 -34.16 2.72 17.74
CA GLU A 91 -35.53 2.18 17.65
C GLU A 91 -35.75 1.25 16.44
N ASN A 92 -34.88 1.32 15.43
CA ASN A 92 -34.91 0.51 14.22
C ASN A 92 -33.86 -0.62 14.23
N ASP A 93 -33.35 -0.99 15.41
CA ASP A 93 -32.32 -2.02 15.61
C ASP A 93 -30.97 -1.73 14.91
N LYS A 94 -30.70 -0.48 14.55
CA LYS A 94 -29.45 -0.07 13.92
C LYS A 94 -28.43 0.34 14.98
N VAL A 95 -27.18 -0.09 14.81
CA VAL A 95 -26.08 0.25 15.72
C VAL A 95 -25.83 1.76 15.73
N ILE A 96 -25.91 2.36 16.92
CA ILE A 96 -25.54 3.76 17.17
C ILE A 96 -24.02 3.81 17.32
N ARG A 97 -23.34 4.56 16.45
CA ARG A 97 -21.88 4.70 16.45
C ARG A 97 -21.44 6.00 17.10
N ASP A 98 -21.34 5.97 18.43
CA ASP A 98 -20.82 7.07 19.24
C ASP A 98 -19.30 7.21 19.05
N VAL A 99 -18.58 6.08 18.93
CA VAL A 99 -17.12 6.04 18.76
C VAL A 99 -16.75 5.68 17.32
N LYS A 100 -16.01 6.55 16.65
CA LYS A 100 -15.48 6.28 15.30
C LYS A 100 -14.11 5.64 15.38
N VAL A 101 -14.00 4.36 15.00
CA VAL A 101 -12.71 3.67 14.91
C VAL A 101 -12.06 3.93 13.56
N ILE A 102 -10.98 4.72 13.56
CA ILE A 102 -10.26 5.11 12.35
C ILE A 102 -8.97 4.29 12.23
N THR A 103 -8.71 3.78 11.03
CA THR A 103 -7.45 3.08 10.72
C THR A 103 -6.63 3.90 9.72
N LEU A 104 -5.35 4.10 10.02
CA LEU A 104 -4.43 4.86 9.18
C LEU A 104 -3.28 3.98 8.71
N LYS A 105 -2.82 4.21 7.48
CA LYS A 105 -1.55 3.63 7.02
C LYS A 105 -0.37 4.40 7.58
N SER A 106 0.64 3.66 8.04
CA SER A 106 1.89 4.23 8.57
C SER A 106 2.62 5.16 7.61
N ASN A 107 2.37 5.04 6.29
CA ASN A 107 2.94 5.94 5.29
C ASN A 107 2.46 7.40 5.49
N LEU A 108 1.23 7.61 5.94
CA LEU A 108 0.69 8.96 6.18
C LEU A 108 1.47 9.68 7.28
N VAL A 109 1.63 9.05 8.45
CA VAL A 109 2.45 9.61 9.53
C VAL A 109 3.91 9.75 9.13
N SER A 110 4.43 8.82 8.33
CA SER A 110 5.80 8.91 7.81
C SER A 110 6.01 10.09 6.86
N GLN A 111 5.01 10.42 6.04
CA GLN A 111 5.02 11.60 5.17
C GLN A 111 4.91 12.87 5.99
N PHE A 112 3.94 12.93 6.92
CA PHE A 112 3.76 14.05 7.84
C PHE A 112 5.06 14.38 8.60
N ARG A 113 5.74 13.37 9.13
CA ARG A 113 7.04 13.55 9.80
C ARG A 113 8.10 14.18 8.90
N LYS A 114 8.18 13.78 7.62
CA LYS A 114 9.16 14.33 6.68
C LYS A 114 8.85 15.78 6.32
N GLU A 115 7.59 16.06 6.06
CA GLU A 115 7.11 17.39 5.67
C GLU A 115 7.35 18.43 6.77
N PHE A 116 7.04 18.07 8.02
CA PHE A 116 7.19 18.96 9.18
C PHE A 116 8.49 18.72 9.98
N LYS A 117 9.45 17.96 9.43
CA LYS A 117 10.77 17.70 10.02
C LYS A 117 10.75 17.06 11.42
N PHE A 118 9.74 16.24 11.72
CA PHE A 118 9.66 15.41 12.94
C PHE A 118 10.38 14.07 12.77
N TYR A 119 11.71 14.11 12.74
CA TYR A 119 12.54 12.93 12.54
C TYR A 119 12.39 11.89 13.65
N LYS A 120 12.40 10.62 13.26
CA LYS A 120 12.30 9.47 14.16
C LYS A 120 13.59 8.67 14.09
N VAL A 121 14.28 8.56 15.23
CA VAL A 121 15.48 7.73 15.42
C VAL A 121 15.14 6.71 16.50
N ARG A 122 15.08 5.42 16.14
CA ARG A 122 14.62 4.35 17.06
C ARG A 122 15.71 3.92 18.02
N GLU A 123 16.95 4.13 17.63
CA GLU A 123 18.16 3.71 18.31
C GLU A 123 18.46 4.56 19.55
N ILE A 124 17.85 5.76 19.65
CA ILE A 124 18.03 6.64 20.81
C ILE A 124 17.16 6.18 21.98
N ASN A 125 15.88 5.88 21.73
CA ASN A 125 14.93 5.43 22.75
C ASN A 125 13.62 4.86 22.16
N ASP A 126 12.80 4.32 23.05
CA ASP A 126 11.49 3.72 22.73
C ASP A 126 10.32 4.71 22.66
N TYR A 127 10.54 6.01 22.88
CA TYR A 127 9.47 7.03 22.83
C TYR A 127 8.81 7.15 21.46
N HIS A 128 9.46 6.61 20.43
CA HIS A 128 8.94 6.60 19.09
C HIS A 128 7.58 5.89 18.95
N HIS A 129 7.25 4.95 19.84
CA HIS A 129 5.91 4.34 19.88
C HIS A 129 4.85 5.34 20.35
N ALA A 130 5.12 6.08 21.43
CA ALA A 130 4.24 7.12 21.95
C ALA A 130 4.06 8.27 20.94
N HIS A 131 5.16 8.73 20.34
CA HIS A 131 5.12 9.77 19.32
C HIS A 131 4.32 9.33 18.08
N ASP A 132 4.45 8.08 17.64
CA ASP A 132 3.67 7.57 16.50
C ASP A 132 2.18 7.46 16.86
N ALA A 133 1.83 7.03 18.06
CA ALA A 133 0.44 6.99 18.53
C ALA A 133 -0.18 8.38 18.58
N TYR A 134 0.56 9.36 19.13
CA TYR A 134 0.13 10.76 19.16
C TYR A 134 -0.08 11.32 17.75
N LEU A 135 0.88 11.12 16.83
CA LEU A 135 0.75 11.61 15.46
C LEU A 135 -0.35 10.91 14.68
N ASN A 136 -0.63 9.63 14.94
CA ASN A 136 -1.79 8.95 14.36
C ASN A 136 -3.10 9.62 14.78
N ALA A 137 -3.23 10.05 16.04
CA ALA A 137 -4.41 10.78 16.49
C ALA A 137 -4.51 12.13 15.76
N VAL A 138 -3.44 12.94 15.77
CA VAL A 138 -3.40 14.27 15.12
C VAL A 138 -3.70 14.22 13.63
N VAL A 139 -3.18 13.20 12.91
CA VAL A 139 -3.39 13.06 11.45
C VAL A 139 -4.76 12.45 11.12
N GLY A 140 -5.33 11.68 12.05
CA GLY A 140 -6.57 10.92 11.84
C GLY A 140 -7.85 11.69 12.18
N THR A 141 -7.75 12.75 12.97
CA THR A 141 -8.86 13.64 13.38
C THR A 141 -8.84 14.93 12.59
#